data_AF-A0A4V1RGB3-F1
#
_entry.id   AF-A0A4V1RGB3-F1
#
_cell.length_a   1.000
_cell.length_b   1.000
_cell.length_c   1.000
_cell.angle_alpha   90.00
_cell.angle_beta   90.00
_cell.angle_gamma   90.00
#
_symmetry.space_group_name_H-M   'P 1'
#
loop_
_entity.id
_entity.type
_entity.pdbx_description
1 polymer ?
#
loop_
_entity_poly.entity_id
_entity_poly.type
_entity_poly.pdbx_seq_one_letter_code
_entity_poly.pdbx_strand_id
1 'polypeptide(L)'
;MKLRFISSALAAALFAATGSYAAVVDGGTIHFEGELVNAACSVNTDSADQVVTLGQYRTDIFNAVGNTSALIPFTIQLNDCDPVVAANAAVAF
;
A
#
# COMPACT_ATOMS: atom_id res chain seq x y z
N MET A 1 -82.08 2.03 34.29
CA MET A 1 -81.07 2.42 35.29
C MET A 1 -79.71 2.45 34.59
N LYS A 2 -78.98 3.55 34.75
CA LYS A 2 -77.91 4.04 33.86
C LYS A 2 -76.70 3.09 33.77
N LEU A 3 -76.34 2.69 32.55
CA LEU A 3 -75.11 1.98 32.20
C LEU A 3 -73.95 3.00 32.16
N ARG A 4 -73.09 3.01 33.18
CA ARG A 4 -71.88 3.86 33.24
C ARG A 4 -70.65 3.00 32.91
N PHE A 5 -70.39 2.77 31.62
CA PHE A 5 -69.08 2.27 31.16
C PHE A 5 -68.28 3.48 30.68
N ILE A 6 -67.51 4.06 31.59
CA ILE A 6 -66.59 5.16 31.32
C ILE A 6 -65.19 4.57 31.32
N SER A 7 -64.38 5.01 30.35
CA SER A 7 -62.91 5.00 30.32
C SER A 7 -62.32 3.76 29.65
N SER A 8 -62.35 3.71 28.32
CA SER A 8 -61.37 4.34 27.41
C SER A 8 -60.15 3.47 27.24
N ALA A 9 -60.07 2.85 26.07
CA ALA A 9 -58.86 2.30 25.49
C ALA A 9 -57.72 3.33 25.56
N LEU A 10 -56.57 2.93 26.09
CA LEU A 10 -55.30 3.57 25.80
C LEU A 10 -54.29 2.48 25.45
N ALA A 11 -54.49 1.93 24.26
CA ALA A 11 -53.42 1.30 23.53
C ALA A 11 -52.46 2.38 23.02
N ALA A 12 -51.19 1.99 22.88
CA ALA A 12 -50.08 2.61 22.17
C ALA A 12 -48.94 3.07 23.08
N ALA A 13 -47.97 2.16 23.15
CA ALA A 13 -46.58 2.45 23.48
C ALA A 13 -46.03 3.59 22.60
N LEU A 14 -45.31 4.52 23.22
CA LEU A 14 -44.35 5.37 22.52
C LEU A 14 -43.05 5.40 23.31
N PHE A 15 -42.32 4.28 23.24
CA PHE A 15 -40.87 4.34 23.19
C PHE A 15 -40.49 4.85 21.80
N ALA A 16 -39.91 6.05 21.72
CA ALA A 16 -39.05 6.46 20.61
C ALA A 16 -38.18 7.62 21.13
N ALA A 17 -37.05 7.27 21.72
CA ALA A 17 -35.76 7.32 21.05
C ALA A 17 -35.24 8.76 20.95
N THR A 18 -34.28 9.05 21.83
CA THR A 18 -33.29 10.09 21.67
C THR A 18 -32.59 9.92 20.32
N GLY A 19 -33.01 10.67 19.31
CA GLY A 19 -32.30 10.78 18.05
C GLY A 19 -31.26 11.89 18.17
N SER A 20 -29.99 11.52 18.32
CA SER A 20 -28.88 12.45 18.08
C SER A 20 -28.93 12.90 16.61
N TYR A 21 -29.23 14.19 16.39
CA TYR A 21 -29.14 14.78 15.06
C TYR A 21 -27.66 14.97 14.72
N ALA A 22 -27.08 14.03 13.97
CA ALA A 22 -25.83 14.29 13.26
C ALA A 22 -26.17 15.19 12.07
N ALA A 23 -25.73 16.45 12.10
CA ALA A 23 -25.80 17.32 10.94
C ALA A 23 -24.86 16.78 9.86
N VAL A 24 -25.42 16.27 8.78
CA VAL A 24 -24.66 15.91 7.58
C VAL A 24 -24.41 17.20 6.82
N VAL A 25 -23.17 17.69 6.85
CA VAL A 25 -22.72 18.79 5.98
C VAL A 25 -22.25 18.21 4.65
N ASP A 26 -22.34 18.99 3.58
CA ASP A 26 -21.73 18.62 2.30
C ASP A 26 -20.21 18.52 2.49
N GLY A 27 -19.72 17.28 2.59
CA GLY A 27 -18.29 16.98 2.64
C GLY A 27 -17.65 17.21 1.26
N GLY A 28 -16.45 17.79 1.25
CA GLY A 28 -15.68 17.99 0.03
C GLY A 28 -15.33 16.68 -0.67
N THR A 29 -14.97 16.77 -1.96
CA THR A 29 -14.65 15.60 -2.78
C THR A 29 -13.19 15.18 -2.59
N ILE A 30 -12.95 13.92 -2.25
CA ILE A 30 -11.61 13.34 -2.24
C ILE A 30 -11.42 12.57 -3.55
N HIS A 31 -10.42 12.99 -4.34
CA HIS A 31 -10.02 12.29 -5.56
C HIS A 31 -8.80 11.41 -5.26
N PHE A 32 -8.98 10.10 -5.40
CA PHE A 32 -7.89 9.13 -5.37
C PHE A 32 -7.61 8.70 -6.80
N GLU A 33 -6.40 8.99 -7.29
CA GLU A 33 -5.89 8.51 -8.57
C GLU A 33 -4.82 7.46 -8.30
N GLY A 34 -4.90 6.34 -9.00
CA GLY A 34 -3.92 5.27 -8.95
C GLY A 34 -3.94 4.49 -10.25
N GLU A 35 -2.75 4.13 -10.74
CA GLU A 35 -2.56 3.32 -11.94
C GLU A 35 -2.14 1.90 -11.54
N LEU A 36 -2.80 0.89 -12.10
CA LEU A 36 -2.38 -0.51 -11.97
C LEU A 36 -1.43 -0.85 -13.11
N VAL A 37 -0.12 -0.71 -12.87
CA VAL A 37 0.90 -1.11 -13.83
C VAL A 37 1.15 -2.62 -13.73
N ASN A 38 1.08 -3.33 -14.85
CA ASN A 38 1.42 -4.76 -14.91
C ASN A 38 2.91 -4.94 -15.18
N ALA A 39 3.75 -4.58 -14.22
CA ALA A 39 5.14 -5.00 -14.24
C ALA A 39 5.19 -6.50 -13.90
N ALA A 40 5.88 -7.29 -14.71
CA ALA A 40 5.98 -8.73 -14.49
C ALA A 40 6.63 -9.10 -13.15
N CYS A 41 7.33 -8.17 -12.51
CA CYS A 41 7.94 -8.28 -11.19
C CYS A 41 7.99 -6.90 -10.53
N SER A 42 7.95 -6.86 -9.20
CA SER A 42 8.29 -5.67 -8.41
C SER A 42 9.73 -5.74 -7.93
N VAL A 43 10.49 -4.64 -7.96
CA VAL A 43 11.82 -4.61 -7.34
C VAL A 43 11.65 -4.53 -5.83
N ASN A 44 12.31 -5.43 -5.09
CA ASN A 44 12.28 -5.41 -3.63
C ASN A 44 12.81 -4.06 -3.11
N THR A 45 12.18 -3.49 -2.10
CA THR A 45 12.56 -2.19 -1.50
C THR A 45 14.00 -2.16 -1.04
N ASP A 46 14.54 -3.28 -0.56
CA ASP A 46 15.93 -3.39 -0.12
C ASP A 46 16.91 -3.39 -1.31
N SER A 47 16.44 -3.78 -2.50
CA SER A 47 17.22 -3.78 -3.74
C SER A 47 17.06 -2.50 -4.56
N ALA A 48 15.98 -1.75 -4.34
CA ALA A 48 15.67 -0.52 -5.05
C ALA A 48 16.67 0.61 -4.71
N ASP A 49 17.02 0.77 -3.43
CA ASP A 49 17.95 1.78 -2.94
C ASP A 49 19.19 1.14 -2.28
N GLN A 50 19.78 0.14 -2.93
CA GLN A 50 20.95 -0.54 -2.39
C GLN A 50 22.25 0.27 -2.57
N VAL A 51 23.07 0.33 -1.52
CA VAL A 51 24.42 0.91 -1.57
C VAL A 51 25.45 -0.20 -1.46
N VAL A 52 26.14 -0.51 -2.57
CA VAL A 52 27.19 -1.53 -2.60
C VAL A 52 28.54 -0.90 -2.25
N THR A 53 29.08 -1.23 -1.08
CA THR A 53 30.40 -0.74 -0.66
C THR A 53 31.50 -1.56 -1.33
N LEU A 54 32.29 -0.91 -2.18
CA LEU A 54 33.37 -1.58 -2.94
C LEU A 54 34.61 -1.88 -2.08
N GLY A 55 34.71 -1.32 -0.88
CA GLY A 55 35.86 -1.44 0.00
C GLY A 55 36.95 -0.40 -0.29
N GLN A 56 38.07 -0.52 0.42
CA GLN A 56 39.22 0.37 0.27
C GLN A 56 40.38 -0.40 -0.36
N TYR A 57 40.94 0.18 -1.43
CA TYR A 57 42.08 -0.38 -2.12
C TYR A 57 43.26 0.57 -2.04
N ARG A 58 44.43 -0.01 -1.84
CA ARG A 58 45.69 0.73 -1.92
C ARG A 58 45.97 1.08 -3.38
N THR A 59 46.41 2.31 -3.64
CA THR A 59 46.66 2.77 -5.02
C THR A 59 47.84 2.06 -5.68
N ASP A 60 48.77 1.54 -4.89
CA ASP A 60 49.95 0.79 -5.31
C ASP A 60 49.63 -0.57 -5.99
N ILE A 61 48.39 -1.05 -5.96
CA ILE A 61 47.97 -2.27 -6.67
C ILE A 61 47.57 -2.00 -8.13
N PHE A 62 47.34 -0.74 -8.51
CA PHE A 62 46.93 -0.34 -9.86
C PHE A 62 48.12 0.25 -10.63
N ASN A 63 49.04 -0.63 -11.06
CA ASN A 63 50.30 -0.24 -11.69
C ASN A 63 50.23 -0.07 -13.22
N ALA A 64 49.10 -0.43 -13.84
CA ALA A 64 48.91 -0.35 -15.28
C ALA A 64 47.46 -0.06 -15.65
N VAL A 65 47.26 0.50 -16.85
CA VAL A 65 45.93 0.67 -17.44
C VAL A 65 45.30 -0.70 -17.64
N GLY A 66 44.07 -0.86 -17.16
CA GLY A 66 43.34 -2.13 -17.20
C GLY A 66 43.43 -2.97 -15.93
N ASN A 67 44.22 -2.56 -14.92
CA ASN A 67 44.18 -3.22 -13.60
C ASN A 67 42.79 -3.04 -12.96
N THR A 68 42.23 -4.12 -12.44
CA THR A 68 40.91 -4.15 -11.80
C THR A 68 41.01 -4.53 -10.33
N SER A 69 40.06 -4.05 -9.53
CA SER A 69 39.90 -4.50 -8.14
C SER A 69 39.28 -5.90 -8.07
N ALA A 70 39.11 -6.41 -6.85
CA ALA A 70 38.27 -7.57 -6.63
C ALA A 70 36.82 -7.27 -7.04
N LEU A 71 36.13 -8.30 -7.56
CA LEU A 71 34.71 -8.22 -7.90
C LEU A 71 33.88 -8.29 -6.61
N ILE A 72 32.94 -7.36 -6.46
CA ILE A 72 32.01 -7.32 -5.34
C ILE A 72 30.64 -7.73 -5.85
N PRO A 73 30.14 -8.93 -5.46
CA PRO A 73 28.83 -9.37 -5.88
C PRO A 73 27.74 -8.57 -5.19
N PHE A 74 26.66 -8.28 -5.91
CA PHE A 74 25.41 -7.76 -5.36
C PHE A 74 24.23 -8.43 -6.07
N THR A 75 23.06 -8.37 -5.45
CA THR A 75 21.86 -9.04 -5.93
C THR A 75 20.73 -8.03 -6.05
N ILE A 76 19.92 -8.17 -7.09
CA ILE A 76 18.65 -7.45 -7.23
C ILE A 76 17.54 -8.47 -6.97
N GLN A 77 16.85 -8.33 -5.85
CA GLN A 77 15.72 -9.18 -5.53
C GLN A 77 14.47 -8.62 -6.20
N LEU A 78 13.76 -9.50 -6.90
CA LEU A 78 12.45 -9.23 -7.47
C LEU A 78 11.39 -9.96 -6.65
N ASN A 79 10.29 -9.29 -6.33
CA ASN A 79 9.14 -9.80 -5.62
C ASN A 79 7.95 -9.91 -6.57
N ASP A 80 6.99 -10.79 -6.24
CA ASP A 80 5.70 -10.91 -6.93
C ASP A 80 5.83 -11.07 -8.45
N CYS A 81 6.78 -11.88 -8.88
CA CYS A 81 7.01 -12.14 -10.29
C CYS A 81 5.97 -13.08 -10.91
N ASP A 82 5.37 -12.68 -12.02
CA ASP A 82 4.50 -13.52 -12.85
C ASP A 82 5.21 -13.95 -14.14
N PRO A 83 5.63 -15.22 -14.25
CA PRO A 83 6.31 -15.73 -15.44
C PRO A 83 5.41 -15.83 -16.68
N VAL A 84 4.08 -15.73 -16.52
CA VAL A 84 3.13 -15.66 -17.65
C VAL A 84 3.18 -14.27 -18.29
N VAL A 85 3.41 -13.22 -17.49
CA VAL A 85 3.56 -11.84 -17.99
C VAL A 85 4.95 -11.63 -18.60
N ALA A 86 6.01 -12.11 -17.94
CA ALA A 86 7.35 -12.15 -18.55
C ALA A 86 8.18 -13.33 -18.05
N ALA A 87 8.70 -14.11 -18.99
CA ALA A 87 9.53 -15.27 -18.68
C ALA A 87 10.97 -14.92 -18.24
N ASN A 88 11.45 -13.72 -18.57
CA ASN A 88 12.83 -13.31 -18.29
C ASN A 88 12.85 -11.88 -17.74
N ALA A 89 13.78 -11.63 -16.83
CA ALA A 89 14.12 -10.29 -16.36
C ALA A 89 15.51 -9.92 -16.86
N ALA A 90 15.68 -8.67 -17.32
CA ALA A 90 16.96 -8.10 -17.70
C ALA A 90 17.09 -6.72 -17.06
N VAL A 91 18.33 -6.35 -16.72
CA VAL A 91 18.65 -5.07 -16.08
C VAL A 91 19.70 -4.36 -16.93
N ALA A 92 19.54 -3.06 -17.13
CA ALA A 92 20.51 -2.19 -17.77
C ALA A 92 21.04 -1.17 -16.74
N PHE A 93 22.31 -0.78 -16.88
CA PHE A 93 23.00 0.22 -16.06
C PHE A 93 23.55 1.34 -16.93
#